data_AF-A0A3D3NCL3-F1
#
_entry.id   AF-A0A3D3NCL3-F1
#
_cell.length_a   1.000
_cell.length_b   1.000
_cell.length_c   1.000
_cell.angle_alpha   90.00
_cell.angle_beta   90.00
_cell.angle_gamma   90.00
#
_symmetry.space_group_name_H-M   'P 1'
#
loop_
_entity.id
_entity.type
_entity.pdbx_description
1 polymer ?
#
loop_
_entity_poly.entity_id
_entity_poly.type
_entity_poly.pdbx_seq_one_letter_code
_entity_poly.pdbx_strand_id
1 'polypeptide(L)'
;MSVAELLRPVVDLHRRDPGRLLQILREAQEILGYLPRPALTAIAEALDLPRARVEGVAGFYSFLHLAPVGRYRVLFSDNVTDRMLGSVELMDRLCNRLWVERGKLSEDGLLSVDTTSCTGMCDQGPALLVNGQVLTRLSAERIDRIGELIRAQVAMADWPPEWFHVADN
;
A
#
# COMPACT_ATOMS: atom_id res chain seq x y z
N MET A 1 14.54 -21.52 2.89
CA MET A 1 13.10 -21.67 2.65
C MET A 1 12.78 -21.00 1.32
N SER A 2 12.20 -21.74 0.38
CA SER A 2 11.84 -21.24 -0.94
C SER A 2 10.58 -20.36 -0.89
N VAL A 3 10.37 -19.51 -1.89
CA VAL A 3 9.14 -18.71 -2.02
C VAL A 3 7.91 -19.61 -2.08
N ALA A 4 8.00 -20.77 -2.72
CA ALA A 4 6.89 -21.73 -2.77
C ALA A 4 6.53 -22.28 -1.38
N GLU A 5 7.53 -22.57 -0.54
CA GLU A 5 7.29 -23.03 0.84
C GLU A 5 6.62 -21.96 1.69
N LEU A 6 7.02 -20.69 1.52
CA LEU A 6 6.41 -19.54 2.20
C LEU A 6 4.94 -19.32 1.83
N LEU A 7 4.58 -19.54 0.57
CA LEU A 7 3.23 -19.29 0.05
C LEU A 7 2.27 -20.47 0.21
N ARG A 8 2.79 -21.66 0.49
CA ARG A 8 1.98 -22.88 0.64
C ARG A 8 0.84 -22.73 1.66
N PRO A 9 1.04 -22.15 2.86
CA PRO A 9 -0.05 -21.95 3.82
C PRO A 9 -1.18 -21.06 3.27
N VAL A 10 -0.85 -20.02 2.49
CA VAL A 10 -1.84 -19.13 1.86
C VAL A 10 -2.65 -19.87 0.80
N VAL A 11 -1.97 -20.57 -0.11
CA VAL A 11 -2.67 -21.30 -1.18
C VAL A 11 -3.53 -22.44 -0.61
N ASP A 12 -3.04 -23.14 0.41
CA ASP A 12 -3.79 -24.21 1.09
C ASP A 12 -4.98 -23.65 1.91
N LEU A 13 -4.86 -22.47 2.54
CA LEU A 13 -5.97 -21.78 3.23
C LEU A 13 -7.15 -21.53 2.27
N HIS A 14 -6.85 -21.11 1.04
CA HIS A 14 -7.85 -20.89 -0.01
C HIS A 14 -8.21 -22.17 -0.78
N ARG A 15 -7.82 -23.35 -0.28
CA ARG A 15 -8.07 -24.67 -0.88
C ARG A 15 -7.61 -24.78 -2.34
N ARG A 16 -6.60 -23.99 -2.71
CA ARG A 16 -6.08 -23.90 -4.08
C ARG A 16 -7.15 -23.57 -5.12
N ASP A 17 -8.17 -22.81 -4.73
CA ASP A 17 -9.26 -22.40 -5.61
C ASP A 17 -8.80 -21.28 -6.57
N PRO A 18 -8.79 -21.51 -7.90
CA PRO A 18 -8.45 -20.47 -8.88
C PRO A 18 -9.38 -19.24 -8.81
N GLY A 19 -10.61 -19.41 -8.33
CA GLY A 19 -11.56 -18.32 -8.09
C GLY A 19 -11.15 -17.37 -6.96
N ARG A 20 -10.15 -17.76 -6.15
CA ARG A 20 -9.59 -16.97 -5.04
C ARG A 20 -8.24 -16.32 -5.39
N LEU A 21 -7.84 -16.33 -6.67
CA LEU A 21 -6.53 -15.83 -7.11
C LEU A 21 -6.19 -14.42 -6.58
N LEU A 22 -7.15 -13.49 -6.59
CA LEU A 22 -6.91 -12.13 -6.10
C LEU A 22 -6.58 -12.11 -4.60
N GLN A 23 -7.34 -12.86 -3.79
CA GLN A 23 -7.15 -12.96 -2.34
C GLN A 23 -5.83 -13.64 -2.02
N ILE A 24 -5.48 -14.71 -2.75
CA ILE A 24 -4.19 -15.39 -2.63
C ILE A 24 -3.04 -14.43 -2.95
N LEU A 25 -3.13 -13.64 -4.02
CA LEU A 25 -2.11 -12.65 -4.38
C LEU A 25 -1.99 -11.56 -3.32
N ARG A 26 -3.11 -11.09 -2.75
CA ARG A 26 -3.12 -10.10 -1.67
C ARG A 26 -2.39 -10.62 -0.43
N GLU A 27 -2.73 -11.81 0.04
CA GLU A 27 -2.11 -12.41 1.24
C GLU A 27 -0.65 -12.81 0.98
N ALA A 28 -0.31 -13.28 -0.22
CA ALA A 28 1.08 -13.50 -0.61
C ALA A 28 1.91 -12.21 -0.54
N GLN A 29 1.34 -11.09 -0.97
CA GLN A 29 1.98 -9.78 -0.86
C GLN A 29 2.14 -9.34 0.60
N GLU A 30 1.18 -9.61 1.49
CA GLU A 30 1.32 -9.28 2.92
C GLU A 30 2.53 -9.98 3.56
N ILE A 31 2.83 -11.22 3.12
CA ILE A 31 3.99 -11.99 3.59
C ILE A 31 5.30 -11.48 2.97
N LEU A 32 5.29 -11.16 1.68
CA LEU A 32 6.50 -10.88 0.90
C LEU A 32 6.82 -9.38 0.75
N GLY A 33 5.88 -8.50 1.10
CA GLY A 33 5.91 -7.05 0.86
C GLY A 33 5.55 -6.64 -0.59
N TYR A 34 5.79 -7.52 -1.56
CA TYR A 34 5.45 -7.36 -2.98
C TYR A 34 5.36 -8.74 -3.64
N LEU A 35 5.05 -8.79 -4.94
CA LEU A 35 4.88 -10.01 -5.71
C LEU A 35 6.02 -10.22 -6.70
N PRO A 36 7.16 -10.81 -6.28
CA PRO A 36 8.26 -11.11 -7.17
C PRO A 36 7.88 -12.21 -8.17
N ARG A 37 8.57 -12.26 -9.31
CA ARG A 37 8.32 -13.27 -10.36
C ARG A 37 8.24 -14.72 -9.86
N PRO A 38 9.12 -15.18 -8.95
CA PRO A 38 9.02 -16.53 -8.39
C PRO A 38 7.74 -16.78 -7.57
N ALA A 39 7.21 -15.76 -6.89
CA ALA A 39 5.96 -15.88 -6.13
C ALA A 39 4.79 -16.13 -7.06
N LEU A 40 4.70 -15.34 -8.13
CA LEU A 40 3.64 -15.49 -9.10
C LEU A 40 3.75 -16.81 -9.89
N THR A 41 4.97 -17.31 -10.13
CA THR A 41 5.18 -18.65 -10.71
C THR A 41 4.69 -19.74 -9.76
N ALA A 42 5.07 -19.68 -8.48
CA ALA A 42 4.63 -20.65 -7.48
C ALA A 42 3.10 -20.67 -7.32
N ILE A 43 2.45 -19.50 -7.34
CA ILE A 43 0.98 -19.39 -7.30
C ILE A 43 0.34 -19.98 -8.56
N ALA A 44 0.91 -19.71 -9.75
CA ALA A 44 0.41 -20.26 -11.00
C ALA A 44 0.45 -21.80 -10.99
N GLU A 45 1.56 -22.38 -10.56
CA GLU A 45 1.72 -23.84 -10.42
C GLU A 45 0.78 -24.43 -9.37
N ALA A 46 0.65 -23.78 -8.20
CA ALA A 46 -0.19 -24.27 -7.12
C ALA A 46 -1.70 -24.27 -7.45
N LEU A 47 -2.13 -23.40 -8.36
CA LEU A 47 -3.53 -23.25 -8.79
C LEU A 47 -3.82 -23.88 -10.16
N ASP A 48 -2.83 -24.52 -10.81
CA ASP A 48 -2.93 -25.04 -12.17
C ASP A 48 -3.43 -23.98 -13.18
N LEU A 49 -2.84 -22.77 -13.11
CA LEU A 49 -3.19 -21.63 -13.95
C LEU A 49 -2.04 -21.25 -14.89
N PRO A 50 -2.34 -20.76 -16.11
CA PRO A 50 -1.32 -20.14 -16.95
C PRO A 50 -0.66 -18.96 -16.23
N ARG A 51 0.67 -18.90 -16.26
CA ARG A 51 1.46 -17.82 -15.65
C ARG A 51 0.96 -16.43 -16.05
N ALA A 52 0.62 -16.25 -17.33
CA ALA A 52 0.10 -15.01 -17.89
C ALA A 52 -1.23 -14.56 -17.26
N ARG A 53 -2.10 -15.50 -16.84
CA ARG A 53 -3.34 -15.15 -16.12
C ARG A 53 -3.02 -14.56 -14.76
N VAL A 54 -2.07 -15.15 -14.04
CA VAL A 54 -1.62 -14.65 -12.74
C VAL A 54 -0.96 -13.28 -12.87
N GLU A 55 -0.11 -13.06 -13.89
CA GLU A 55 0.44 -11.72 -14.19
C GLU A 55 -0.64 -10.71 -14.56
N GLY A 56 -1.62 -11.12 -15.36
CA GLY A 56 -2.74 -10.27 -15.75
C GLY A 56 -3.51 -9.75 -14.54
N VAL A 57 -3.84 -10.62 -13.59
CA VAL A 57 -4.52 -10.21 -12.35
C VAL A 57 -3.60 -9.34 -11.49
N ALA A 58 -2.34 -9.75 -11.30
CA ALA A 58 -1.39 -9.00 -10.46
C ALA A 58 -1.07 -7.60 -11.02
N GLY A 59 -1.06 -7.43 -12.34
CA GLY A 59 -0.84 -6.14 -13.00
C GLY A 59 -2.10 -5.29 -13.17
N PHE A 60 -3.29 -5.89 -13.08
CA PHE A 60 -4.56 -5.16 -13.24
C PHE A 60 -4.95 -4.38 -11.97
N TYR A 61 -4.73 -4.94 -10.79
CA TYR A 61 -5.10 -4.30 -9.52
C TYR A 61 -3.96 -3.44 -8.97
N SER A 62 -4.18 -2.13 -8.84
CA SER A 62 -3.16 -1.14 -8.43
C SER A 62 -2.63 -1.31 -7.00
N PHE A 63 -3.37 -2.00 -6.13
CA PHE A 63 -2.92 -2.32 -4.77
C PHE A 63 -1.99 -3.55 -4.71
N LEU A 64 -1.81 -4.26 -5.83
CA LEU A 64 -0.79 -5.29 -5.97
C LEU A 64 0.48 -4.68 -6.57
N HIS A 65 1.63 -5.13 -6.08
CA HIS A 65 2.92 -4.52 -6.36
C HIS A 65 3.86 -5.56 -6.96
N LEU A 66 4.26 -5.36 -8.21
CA LEU A 66 5.19 -6.25 -8.93
C LEU A 66 6.66 -5.89 -8.70
N ALA A 67 6.91 -4.79 -7.99
CA ALA A 67 8.22 -4.30 -7.60
C ALA A 67 8.21 -3.93 -6.10
N PRO A 68 9.38 -3.89 -5.45
CA PRO A 68 9.47 -3.45 -4.06
C PRO A 68 8.86 -2.05 -3.86
N VAL A 69 8.14 -1.88 -2.76
CA VAL A 69 7.60 -0.60 -2.29
C VAL A 69 8.21 -0.24 -0.94
N GLY A 70 8.05 1.01 -0.52
CA GLY A 70 8.56 1.45 0.78
C GLY A 70 7.88 0.70 1.92
N ARG A 71 8.63 0.46 3.01
CA ARG A 71 8.05 -0.06 4.27
C ARG A 71 6.86 0.79 4.73
N TYR A 72 6.94 2.10 4.51
CA TYR A 72 5.81 3.02 4.53
C TYR A 72 5.50 3.43 3.09
N ARG A 73 4.38 2.96 2.57
CA ARG A 73 3.82 3.40 1.30
C ARG A 73 2.72 4.41 1.56
N VAL A 74 3.01 5.68 1.31
CA VAL A 74 2.09 6.80 1.54
C VAL A 74 1.49 7.23 0.21
N LEU A 75 0.16 7.19 0.10
CA LEU A 75 -0.57 7.57 -1.10
C LEU A 75 -1.56 8.69 -0.82
N PHE A 76 -1.33 9.86 -1.38
CA PHE A 76 -2.29 10.97 -1.30
C PHE A 76 -3.45 10.75 -2.27
N SER A 77 -4.67 10.97 -1.82
CA SER A 77 -5.87 10.91 -2.66
C SER A 77 -5.87 12.07 -3.66
N ASP A 78 -5.86 11.77 -4.96
CA ASP A 78 -5.87 12.75 -6.05
C ASP A 78 -7.29 12.94 -6.60
N ASN A 79 -8.14 13.62 -5.82
CA ASN A 79 -9.44 14.09 -6.27
C ASN A 79 -9.55 15.62 -6.17
N VAL A 80 -10.57 16.20 -6.80
CA VAL A 80 -10.71 17.66 -6.83
C VAL A 80 -10.90 18.28 -5.44
N THR A 81 -11.69 17.65 -4.57
CA THR A 81 -11.94 18.13 -3.21
C THR A 81 -10.66 18.13 -2.39
N ASP A 82 -9.90 17.04 -2.40
CA ASP A 82 -8.64 16.94 -1.66
C ASP A 82 -7.59 17.91 -2.19
N ARG A 83 -7.56 18.18 -3.50
CA ARG A 83 -6.69 19.20 -4.10
C ARG A 83 -7.08 20.60 -3.66
N MET A 84 -8.37 20.93 -3.65
CA MET A 84 -8.87 22.23 -3.15
C MET A 84 -8.59 22.42 -1.65
N LEU A 85 -8.50 21.33 -0.89
CA LEU A 85 -8.15 21.34 0.54
C LEU A 85 -6.62 21.31 0.80
N GLY A 86 -5.78 21.37 -0.24
CA GLY A 86 -4.33 21.53 -0.12
C GLY A 86 -3.52 20.22 -0.04
N SER A 87 -4.05 19.10 -0.54
CA SER A 87 -3.34 17.81 -0.52
C SER A 87 -1.97 17.83 -1.23
N VAL A 88 -1.81 18.66 -2.27
CA VAL A 88 -0.56 18.74 -3.04
C VAL A 88 0.55 19.34 -2.18
N GLU A 89 0.24 20.43 -1.49
CA GLU A 89 1.14 21.12 -0.56
C GLU A 89 1.50 20.22 0.63
N LEU A 90 0.54 19.45 1.13
CA LEU A 90 0.76 18.47 2.20
C LEU A 90 1.68 17.33 1.74
N MET A 91 1.52 16.84 0.51
CA MET A 91 2.41 15.82 -0.06
C MET A 91 3.84 16.37 -0.22
N ASP A 92 4.00 17.57 -0.78
CA ASP A 92 5.31 18.21 -0.91
C ASP A 92 6.00 18.40 0.43
N ARG A 93 5.22 18.80 1.44
CA ARG A 93 5.74 18.96 2.80
C ARG A 93 6.32 17.65 3.32
N LEU A 94 5.63 16.52 3.13
CA LEU A 94 6.13 15.22 3.56
C LEU A 94 7.39 14.82 2.78
N CYS A 95 7.36 14.95 1.45
CA CYS A 95 8.47 14.62 0.57
C CYS A 95 9.74 15.42 0.91
N ASN A 96 9.62 16.74 1.06
CA ASN A 96 10.73 17.62 1.41
C ASN A 96 11.30 17.31 2.80
N ARG A 97 10.44 16.99 3.78
CA ARG A 97 10.88 16.65 5.14
C ARG A 97 11.66 15.34 5.17
N LEU A 98 11.30 14.37 4.34
CA LEU A 98 11.89 13.02 4.33
C LEU A 98 12.89 12.80 3.19
N TRP A 99 13.18 13.84 2.40
CA TRP A 99 14.13 13.81 1.29
C TRP A 99 13.82 12.70 0.28
N VAL A 100 12.53 12.53 -0.03
CA VAL A 100 12.06 11.54 -1.01
C VAL A 100 11.40 12.25 -2.20
N GLU A 101 11.68 11.76 -3.40
CA GLU A 101 11.01 12.23 -4.61
C GLU A 101 9.65 11.53 -4.77
N ARG A 102 8.64 12.29 -5.21
CA ARG A 102 7.31 11.74 -5.52
C ARG A 102 7.43 10.58 -6.52
N GLY A 103 6.70 9.49 -6.27
CA GLY A 103 6.68 8.29 -7.12
C GLY A 103 7.95 7.43 -7.03
N LYS A 104 8.93 7.79 -6.20
CA LYS A 104 10.16 7.01 -6.01
C LYS A 104 10.22 6.37 -4.63
N LEU A 105 10.92 5.24 -4.59
CA LEU A 105 11.34 4.58 -3.35
C LEU A 105 12.59 5.30 -2.83
N SER A 106 12.61 5.62 -1.53
CA SER A 106 13.80 6.16 -0.86
C SER A 106 14.97 5.18 -0.95
N GLU A 107 16.20 5.69 -0.94
CA GLU A 107 17.42 4.87 -1.11
C GLU A 107 17.57 3.77 -0.05
N ASP A 108 17.06 4.03 1.16
CA ASP A 108 17.04 3.09 2.29
C ASP A 108 15.87 2.10 2.26
N GLY A 109 14.98 2.19 1.27
CA GLY A 109 13.78 1.36 1.14
C GLY A 109 12.69 1.65 2.17
N LEU A 110 12.84 2.70 2.99
CA LEU A 110 11.93 3.01 4.08
C LEU A 110 10.59 3.53 3.60
N LEU A 111 10.58 4.39 2.59
CA LEU A 111 9.43 5.22 2.23
C LEU A 111 9.25 5.32 0.71
N SER A 112 8.00 5.27 0.28
CA SER A 112 7.59 5.75 -1.05
C SER A 112 6.36 6.64 -0.89
N VAL A 113 6.37 7.82 -1.50
CA VAL A 113 5.26 8.77 -1.48
C VAL A 113 4.75 9.00 -2.89
N ASP A 114 3.47 8.78 -3.14
CA ASP A 114 2.85 9.01 -4.45
C ASP A 114 1.38 9.40 -4.29
N THR A 115 0.64 9.48 -5.39
CA THR A 115 -0.81 9.65 -5.38
C THR A 115 -1.56 8.34 -5.65
N THR A 116 -2.84 8.33 -5.32
CA THR A 116 -3.81 7.30 -5.69
C THR A 116 -5.09 7.98 -6.17
N SER A 117 -5.95 7.24 -6.89
CA SER A 117 -7.30 7.69 -7.18
C SER A 117 -8.09 8.01 -5.90
N CYS A 118 -9.23 8.69 -6.06
CA CYS A 118 -10.12 9.06 -4.95
C CYS A 118 -10.33 7.90 -3.96
N THR A 119 -10.07 8.17 -2.68
CA THR A 119 -10.24 7.21 -1.57
C THR A 119 -11.69 7.12 -1.06
N GLY A 120 -12.58 7.96 -1.59
CA GLY A 120 -13.98 8.05 -1.16
C GLY A 120 -14.20 8.86 0.13
N MET A 121 -13.17 9.54 0.63
CA MET A 121 -13.21 10.28 1.91
C MET A 121 -13.37 11.79 1.74
N CYS A 122 -14.08 12.25 0.70
CA CYS A 122 -14.15 13.67 0.34
C CYS A 122 -14.79 14.55 1.43
N ASP A 123 -15.74 14.01 2.19
CA ASP A 123 -16.40 14.62 3.35
C ASP A 123 -15.45 14.83 4.54
N GLN A 124 -14.36 14.08 4.59
CA GLN A 124 -13.35 14.10 5.64
C GLN A 124 -11.95 14.38 5.06
N GLY A 125 -11.87 15.03 3.89
CA GLY A 125 -10.61 15.33 3.20
C GLY A 125 -9.76 16.42 3.88
N PRO A 126 -8.51 16.61 3.44
CA PRO A 126 -7.76 15.73 2.55
C PRO A 126 -7.49 14.38 3.21
N ALA A 127 -7.40 13.31 2.41
CA ALA A 127 -7.12 11.97 2.89
C ALA A 127 -5.91 11.33 2.19
N LEU A 128 -5.30 10.35 2.86
CA LEU A 128 -4.22 9.51 2.30
C LEU A 128 -4.36 8.06 2.76
N LEU A 129 -3.64 7.16 2.09
CA LEU A 129 -3.42 5.79 2.54
C LEU A 129 -1.98 5.63 3.03
N VAL A 130 -1.78 5.00 4.18
CA VAL A 130 -0.47 4.45 4.57
C VAL A 130 -0.60 2.93 4.62
N ASN A 131 0.15 2.22 3.77
CA ASN A 131 0.07 0.76 3.65
C ASN A 131 -1.37 0.22 3.51
N GLY A 132 -2.22 0.98 2.80
CA GLY A 132 -3.63 0.64 2.57
C GLY A 132 -4.59 1.04 3.69
N GLN A 133 -4.11 1.54 4.83
CA GLN A 133 -4.95 2.09 5.90
C GLN A 133 -5.26 3.56 5.63
N VAL A 134 -6.52 3.95 5.81
CA VAL A 134 -7.00 5.30 5.52
C VAL A 134 -6.72 6.26 6.68
N LEU A 135 -6.19 7.44 6.35
CA LEU A 135 -6.07 8.59 7.25
C LEU A 135 -6.80 9.77 6.64
N THR A 136 -7.78 10.31 7.35
CA THR A 136 -8.62 11.45 6.93
C THR A 136 -8.21 12.72 7.68
N ARG A 137 -8.83 13.87 7.37
CA ARG A 137 -8.66 15.17 8.04
C ARG A 137 -7.19 15.54 8.19
N LEU A 138 -6.45 15.45 7.08
CA LEU A 138 -5.03 15.78 7.09
C LEU A 138 -4.83 17.27 7.32
N SER A 139 -3.86 17.58 8.16
CA SER A 139 -3.39 18.94 8.42
C SER A 139 -1.88 18.97 8.25
N ALA A 140 -1.32 20.17 8.16
CA ALA A 140 0.13 20.36 8.18
C ALA A 140 0.73 19.63 9.40
N GLU A 141 0.28 19.94 10.62
CA GLU A 141 0.77 19.32 11.86
C GLU A 141 0.71 17.78 11.81
N ARG A 142 -0.38 17.22 11.29
CA ARG A 142 -0.53 15.76 11.16
C ARG A 142 0.48 15.17 10.19
N ILE A 143 0.77 15.84 9.08
CA ILE A 143 1.82 15.42 8.13
C ILE A 143 3.21 15.47 8.77
N ASP A 144 3.53 16.49 9.58
CA ASP A 144 4.82 16.52 10.30
C ASP A 144 4.94 15.32 11.23
N ARG A 145 3.87 15.04 11.97
CA ARG A 145 3.85 13.95 12.94
C ARG A 145 3.95 12.59 12.25
N ILE A 146 3.28 12.40 11.12
CA ILE A 146 3.45 11.22 10.26
C ILE A 146 4.93 11.08 9.85
N GLY A 147 5.56 12.16 9.41
CA GLY A 147 6.97 12.14 9.01
C GLY A 147 7.91 11.79 10.17
N GLU A 148 7.62 12.23 11.39
CA GLU A 148 8.37 11.84 12.59
C GLU A 148 8.25 10.35 12.90
N LEU A 149 7.04 9.80 12.85
CA LEU A 149 6.79 8.38 13.11
C LEU A 149 7.48 7.49 12.06
N ILE A 150 7.42 7.89 10.78
CA ILE A 150 8.12 7.19 9.69
C ILE A 150 9.64 7.21 9.91
N ARG A 151 10.21 8.38 10.24
CA ARG A 151 11.66 8.51 10.49
C ARG A 151 12.12 7.70 11.69
N ALA A 152 11.31 7.65 12.75
CA ALA A 152 11.54 6.80 13.92
C ALA A 152 11.20 5.32 13.67
N GLN A 153 10.74 4.97 12.46
CA GLN A 153 10.33 3.64 12.03
C GLN A 153 9.31 2.97 12.96
N VAL A 154 8.41 3.78 13.56
CA VAL A 154 7.36 3.32 14.47
C VAL A 154 6.35 2.50 13.69
N ALA A 155 6.13 1.25 14.10
CA ALA A 155 5.17 0.37 13.46
C ALA A 155 3.78 1.01 13.45
N MET A 156 3.03 0.83 12.35
CA MET A 156 1.71 1.45 12.21
C MET A 156 0.72 1.08 13.31
N ALA A 157 0.87 -0.09 13.92
CA ALA A 157 0.05 -0.52 15.06
C ALA A 157 0.26 0.36 16.31
N ASP A 158 1.39 1.06 16.40
CA ASP A 158 1.75 1.95 17.51
C ASP A 158 1.52 3.43 17.16
N TRP A 159 0.91 3.73 16.01
CA TRP A 159 0.48 5.09 15.67
C TRP A 159 -0.77 5.47 16.47
N PRO A 160 -1.08 6.77 16.63
CA PRO A 160 -2.27 7.19 17.36
C PRO A 160 -3.54 6.55 16.75
N PRO A 161 -4.29 5.71 17.51
CA PRO A 161 -5.38 4.92 16.96
C PRO A 161 -6.53 5.78 16.42
N GLU A 162 -6.73 6.97 16.99
CA GLU A 162 -7.73 7.94 16.55
C GLU A 162 -7.49 8.44 15.11
N TRP A 163 -6.27 8.29 14.59
CA TRP A 163 -5.96 8.66 13.21
C TRP A 163 -6.61 7.76 12.17
N PHE A 164 -6.90 6.52 12.54
CA PHE A 164 -7.52 5.52 11.66
C PHE A 164 -9.04 5.50 11.79
N HIS A 165 -9.61 6.37 12.64
CA HIS A 165 -11.05 6.50 12.80
C HIS A 165 -11.66 7.33 11.67
N VAL A 166 -12.47 6.68 10.83
CA VAL A 166 -13.36 7.34 9.86
C VAL A 166 -14.71 7.53 10.53
N ALA A 167 -15.21 8.77 10.56
CA ALA A 167 -16.52 9.05 11.13
C ALA A 167 -17.63 8.62 10.16
N ASP A 168 -18.71 8.06 10.70
CA ASP A 168 -19.96 7.88 9.97
C ASP A 168 -20.62 9.25 9.74
N ASN A 169 -21.26 9.41 8.58
CA ASN A 169 -22.03 10.61 8.22
C ASN A 169 -23.49 10.51 8.63
#